data_AF-A0A355FKZ8-F1
#
_entry.id   AF-A0A355FKZ8-F1
#
_cell.length_a   1.000
_cell.length_b   1.000
_cell.length_c   1.000
_cell.angle_alpha   90.00
_cell.angle_beta   90.00
_cell.angle_gamma   90.00
#
_symmetry.space_group_name_H-M   'P 1'
#
loop_
_entity.id
_entity.type
_entity.pdbx_description
1 polymer ?
#
loop_
_entity_poly.entity_id
_entity_poly.type
_entity_poly.pdbx_seq_one_letter_code
_entity_poly.pdbx_strand_id
1 'polypeptide(L)'
;MRFNLRFPFRTSRRLFVALLCLILSITVYAKLPEPELVVTLAGDLYFGGPLETKLKSDPAYPFLYLQDFCQESDIFFANLETPLSTKGDVYVEKTYTFRTHPQVVQTLTAGGLNV
;
A
#
# COMPACT_ATOMS: atom_id res chain seq x y z
N MET A 1 16.55 -31.46 -58.64
CA MET A 1 15.17 -31.79 -58.25
C MET A 1 14.62 -30.60 -57.45
N ARG A 2 13.79 -29.74 -58.04
CA ARG A 2 13.26 -28.52 -57.39
C ARG A 2 11.96 -28.86 -56.67
N PHE A 3 11.96 -28.87 -55.34
CA PHE A 3 10.74 -29.03 -54.55
C PHE A 3 9.89 -27.76 -54.65
N ASN A 4 8.78 -27.86 -55.37
CA ASN A 4 7.83 -26.79 -55.57
C ASN A 4 6.74 -26.92 -54.48
N LEU A 5 6.98 -26.33 -53.31
CA LEU A 5 6.00 -26.27 -52.23
C LEU A 5 4.91 -25.24 -52.58
N ARG A 6 3.88 -25.69 -53.29
CA ARG A 6 2.63 -24.94 -53.45
C ARG A 6 1.78 -25.10 -52.19
N PHE A 7 1.89 -24.16 -51.26
CA PHE A 7 0.92 -24.02 -50.18
C PHE A 7 -0.47 -23.70 -50.78
N PRO A 8 -1.53 -24.48 -50.51
CA PRO A 8 -2.86 -24.31 -51.12
C PRO A 8 -3.66 -23.14 -50.52
N PHE A 9 -2.97 -22.11 -50.03
CA PHE A 9 -3.40 -21.33 -48.87
C PHE A 9 -3.47 -19.82 -49.14
N ARG A 10 -3.95 -19.43 -50.33
CA ARG A 10 -4.16 -17.99 -50.63
C ARG A 10 -5.18 -17.36 -49.67
N THR A 11 -6.15 -18.14 -49.20
CA THR A 11 -7.14 -17.74 -48.20
C THR A 11 -6.55 -17.64 -46.79
N SER A 12 -5.65 -18.55 -46.37
CA SER A 12 -5.06 -18.43 -45.01
C SER A 12 -4.06 -17.31 -44.89
N ARG A 13 -3.36 -16.91 -45.96
CA ARG A 13 -2.47 -15.74 -45.86
C ARG A 13 -3.26 -14.46 -45.58
N ARG A 14 -4.41 -14.27 -46.23
CA ARG A 14 -5.30 -13.14 -45.95
C ARG A 14 -5.93 -13.23 -44.57
N LEU A 15 -6.36 -14.42 -44.17
CA LEU A 15 -6.95 -14.67 -42.85
C LEU A 15 -5.93 -14.43 -41.73
N PHE A 16 -4.70 -14.91 -41.91
CA PHE A 16 -3.58 -14.70 -41.00
C PHE A 16 -3.22 -13.22 -40.88
N VAL A 17 -3.12 -12.50 -42.00
CA VAL A 17 -2.86 -11.05 -41.97
C VAL A 17 -4.01 -10.30 -41.29
N ALA A 18 -5.28 -10.65 -41.57
CA ALA A 18 -6.42 -10.04 -40.91
C ALA A 18 -6.41 -10.31 -39.40
N LEU A 19 -6.09 -11.53 -38.97
CA LEU A 19 -6.02 -11.92 -37.57
C LEU A 19 -4.84 -11.25 -36.86
N LEU A 20 -3.70 -11.11 -37.54
CA LEU A 20 -2.55 -10.35 -37.05
C LEU A 20 -2.90 -8.86 -36.89
N CYS A 21 -3.53 -8.24 -37.89
CA CYS A 21 -3.99 -6.86 -37.82
C CYS A 21 -5.01 -6.66 -36.70
N LEU A 22 -5.91 -7.61 -36.48
CA LEU A 22 -6.88 -7.58 -35.39
C LEU A 22 -6.18 -7.62 -34.02
N ILE A 23 -5.23 -8.55 -33.81
CA ILE A 23 -4.45 -8.65 -32.56
C ILE A 23 -3.65 -7.37 -32.31
N LEU A 24 -3.02 -6.81 -33.35
CA LEU A 24 -2.28 -5.55 -33.25
C LEU A 24 -3.20 -4.37 -32.94
N SER A 25 -4.42 -4.35 -33.48
CA SER A 25 -5.38 -3.29 -33.21
C SER A 25 -5.91 -3.35 -31.77
N ILE A 26 -6.16 -4.56 -31.25
CA ILE A 26 -6.58 -4.78 -29.85
C ILE A 26 -5.49 -4.35 -28.88
N THR A 27 -4.23 -4.69 -29.15
CA THR A 27 -3.10 -4.32 -28.28
C THR A 27 -2.83 -2.81 -28.28
N VAL A 28 -3.03 -2.11 -29.40
CA VAL A 28 -2.90 -0.64 -29.48
C VAL A 28 -4.04 0.07 -28.75
N TYR A 29 -5.26 -0.48 -28.76
CA TYR A 29 -6.42 0.11 -28.08
C TYR A 29 -6.57 -0.32 -26.62
N ALA A 30 -5.81 -1.30 -26.16
CA ALA A 30 -5.77 -1.71 -24.76
C ALA A 30 -5.06 -0.62 -23.94
N LYS A 31 -5.83 0.37 -23.47
CA LYS A 31 -5.36 1.29 -22.44
C LYS A 31 -5.29 0.50 -21.13
N LEU A 32 -4.08 0.12 -20.72
CA LEU A 32 -3.87 -0.34 -19.36
C LEU A 32 -4.24 0.81 -18.42
N PRO A 33 -4.93 0.55 -17.29
CA PRO A 33 -5.07 1.56 -16.25
C PRO A 33 -3.68 2.09 -15.91
N GLU A 34 -3.55 3.42 -15.83
CA GLU A 34 -2.36 4.01 -15.22
C GLU A 34 -2.26 3.44 -13.80
N PRO A 35 -1.07 3.03 -13.33
CA PRO A 35 -0.93 2.59 -11.95
C PRO A 35 -1.34 3.76 -11.04
N GLU A 36 -2.39 3.54 -10.26
CA GLU A 36 -2.84 4.48 -9.23
C GLU A 36 -2.08 4.17 -7.93
N LEU A 37 -1.64 5.21 -7.24
CA LEU A 37 -1.01 5.10 -5.92
C LEU A 37 -1.93 5.78 -4.91
N VAL A 38 -2.47 5.00 -3.97
CA VAL A 38 -3.36 5.48 -2.92
C VAL A 38 -2.55 5.76 -1.66
N VAL A 39 -2.56 7.02 -1.21
CA VAL A 39 -1.83 7.47 -0.03
C VAL A 39 -2.80 7.98 1.04
N THR A 40 -2.74 7.38 2.23
CA THR A 40 -3.44 7.83 3.43
C THR A 40 -2.50 8.64 4.31
N LEU A 41 -2.93 9.85 4.67
CA LEU A 41 -2.23 10.72 5.62
C LEU A 41 -3.18 11.03 6.78
N ALA A 42 -2.86 10.55 7.97
CA ALA A 42 -3.58 10.88 9.19
C ALA A 42 -2.89 11.99 9.97
N GLY A 43 -3.68 12.70 10.78
CA GLY A 43 -3.17 13.68 11.73
C GLY A 43 -2.51 13.03 12.94
N ASP A 44 -2.62 13.73 14.07
CA ASP A 44 -1.89 13.40 15.30
C ASP A 44 -2.44 12.14 15.96
N LEU A 45 -1.57 11.16 16.15
CA LEU A 45 -1.85 9.94 16.91
C LEU A 45 -1.13 9.99 18.25
N TYR A 46 -1.92 9.85 19.31
CA TYR A 46 -1.43 9.75 20.67
C TYR A 46 -1.76 8.38 21.26
N PHE A 47 -0.72 7.60 21.56
CA PHE A 47 -0.85 6.24 22.12
C PHE A 47 -0.39 6.14 23.59
N GLY A 48 -0.13 7.29 24.23
CA GLY A 48 0.31 7.36 25.61
C GLY A 48 -0.82 7.20 26.64
N GLY A 49 -0.46 7.31 27.92
CA GLY A 49 -1.42 7.32 29.03
C GLY A 49 -2.14 5.98 29.22
N PRO A 50 -3.47 5.96 29.52
CA PRO A 50 -4.21 4.72 29.78
C PRO A 50 -4.21 3.73 28.61
N LEU A 51 -4.08 4.23 27.37
CA LEU A 51 -4.08 3.40 26.17
C LEU A 51 -2.86 2.45 26.15
N GLU A 52 -1.70 2.86 26.66
CA GLU A 52 -0.50 2.01 26.69
C GLU A 52 -0.74 0.67 27.39
N THR A 53 -1.52 0.64 28.46
CA THR A 53 -1.82 -0.60 29.18
C THR A 53 -2.60 -1.57 28.29
N LYS A 54 -3.54 -1.05 27.49
CA LYS A 54 -4.29 -1.86 26.53
C LYS A 54 -3.38 -2.35 25.41
N LEU A 55 -2.55 -1.48 24.84
CA LEU A 55 -1.64 -1.82 23.74
C LEU A 55 -0.59 -2.86 24.14
N LYS A 56 -0.15 -2.87 25.40
CA LYS A 56 0.76 -3.91 25.92
C LYS A 56 0.14 -5.30 25.90
N SER A 57 -1.16 -5.39 26.17
CA SER A 57 -1.90 -6.66 26.16
C SER A 57 -2.39 -7.07 24.78
N ASP A 58 -2.65 -6.08 23.92
CA ASP A 58 -3.33 -6.25 22.64
C ASP A 58 -2.82 -5.17 21.67
N PRO A 59 -1.67 -5.42 21.00
CA PRO A 59 -1.08 -4.44 20.11
C PRO A 59 -1.90 -4.25 18.83
N ALA A 60 -2.81 -5.17 18.48
CA ALA A 60 -3.67 -5.02 17.31
C ALA A 60 -4.75 -3.95 17.50
N TYR A 61 -5.15 -3.65 18.74
CA TYR A 61 -6.01 -2.52 19.04
C TYR A 61 -5.30 -1.18 18.74
N PRO A 62 -5.97 -0.16 18.17
CA PRO A 62 -7.36 -0.15 17.71
C PRO A 62 -7.54 -0.64 16.27
N PHE A 63 -6.45 -0.81 15.52
CA PHE A 63 -6.49 -1.03 14.08
C PHE A 63 -7.12 -2.36 13.66
N LEU A 64 -7.21 -3.34 14.55
CA LEU A 64 -7.99 -4.57 14.36
C LEU A 64 -9.40 -4.28 13.84
N TYR A 65 -10.01 -3.18 14.29
CA TYR A 65 -11.36 -2.75 13.92
C TYR A 65 -11.40 -1.77 12.74
N LEU A 66 -10.24 -1.42 12.18
CA LEU A 66 -10.06 -0.47 11.08
C LEU A 66 -9.30 -1.12 9.91
N GLN A 67 -9.21 -2.46 9.87
CA GLN A 67 -8.38 -3.16 8.89
C GLN A 67 -8.77 -2.83 7.45
N ASP A 68 -10.06 -2.73 7.16
CA ASP A 68 -10.54 -2.38 5.81
C ASP A 68 -9.94 -1.04 5.38
N PHE A 69 -10.06 -0.01 6.23
CA PHE A 69 -9.45 1.32 5.98
C PHE A 69 -7.92 1.26 5.88
N CYS A 70 -7.26 0.55 6.79
CA CYS A 70 -5.80 0.42 6.82
C CYS A 70 -5.23 -0.27 5.57
N GLN A 71 -6.01 -1.14 4.92
CA GLN A 71 -5.58 -1.94 3.76
C GLN A 71 -5.95 -1.31 2.41
N GLU A 72 -6.75 -0.25 2.39
CA GLU A 72 -7.15 0.45 1.16
C GLU A 72 -6.03 1.27 0.52
N SER A 73 -4.99 1.64 1.29
CA SER A 73 -3.88 2.47 0.81
C SER A 73 -2.59 1.69 0.62
N ASP A 74 -1.86 2.03 -0.44
CA ASP A 74 -0.49 1.53 -0.67
C ASP A 74 0.51 2.11 0.35
N ILE A 75 0.25 3.34 0.79
CA ILE A 75 1.07 4.06 1.76
C ILE A 75 0.16 4.72 2.80
N PHE A 76 0.40 4.45 4.08
CA PHE A 76 -0.27 5.05 5.22
C PHE A 76 0.75 5.67 6.18
N PHE A 77 0.75 7.01 6.27
CA PHE A 77 1.49 7.77 7.29
C PHE A 77 0.57 8.48 8.26
N ALA A 78 1.08 8.72 9.48
CA ALA A 78 0.41 9.52 10.49
C ALA A 78 1.42 10.35 11.29
N ASN A 79 1.00 11.50 11.81
CA ASN A 79 1.84 12.27 12.74
C ASN A 79 1.81 11.61 14.12
N LEU A 80 2.96 11.42 14.74
CA LEU A 80 3.04 10.92 16.12
C LEU A 80 3.14 12.09 17.07
N GLU A 81 2.14 12.23 17.96
CA GLU A 81 2.02 13.41 18.83
C GLU A 81 3.04 13.40 19.97
N THR A 82 3.67 12.26 20.20
CA THR A 82 4.59 12.07 21.32
C THR A 82 5.86 11.34 20.92
N PRO A 83 6.99 11.68 21.58
CA PRO A 83 8.21 10.93 21.41
C PRO A 83 8.04 9.49 21.92
N LEU A 84 8.53 8.55 21.12
CA LEU A 84 8.62 7.14 21.48
C LEU A 84 9.89 6.91 22.32
N SER A 85 9.76 6.94 23.65
CA SER A 85 10.92 6.80 24.55
C SER A 85 10.56 6.31 25.95
N THR A 86 11.47 5.56 26.57
CA THR A 86 11.41 5.20 27.99
C THR A 86 12.23 6.13 28.89
N LYS A 87 13.00 7.06 28.29
CA LYS A 87 13.96 7.94 28.97
C LYS A 87 13.98 9.34 28.36
N GLY A 88 14.68 10.27 29.02
CA GLY A 88 14.91 11.63 28.55
C GLY A 88 14.38 12.67 29.53
N ASP A 89 14.90 13.87 29.39
CA ASP A 89 14.60 15.02 30.22
C ASP A 89 13.68 16.00 29.49
N VAL A 90 12.94 16.79 30.26
CA VAL A 90 12.10 17.85 29.73
C VAL A 90 12.99 18.94 29.14
N TYR A 91 13.01 19.06 27.81
CA TYR A 91 13.86 20.05 27.12
C TYR A 91 13.37 21.49 27.32
N VAL A 92 12.05 21.70 27.33
CA VAL A 92 11.41 22.99 27.59
C VAL A 92 10.32 22.77 28.64
N GLU A 93 10.31 23.57 29.70
CA GLU A 93 9.23 23.51 30.69
C GLU A 93 7.88 23.75 30.02
N LYS A 94 6.99 22.78 30.17
CA LYS A 94 5.62 22.81 29.70
C LYS A 94 4.74 22.35 30.84
N THR A 95 3.53 22.91 30.92
CA THR A 95 2.52 22.47 31.88
C THR A 95 2.25 20.97 31.79
N TYR A 96 2.31 20.42 30.57
CA TYR A 96 2.15 18.99 30.31
C TYR A 96 3.24 18.49 29.37
N THR A 97 3.87 17.37 29.75
CA THR A 97 4.86 16.67 28.94
C THR A 97 4.40 15.24 28.73
N PHE A 98 4.08 14.90 27.48
CA PHE A 98 3.63 13.57 27.12
C PHE A 98 4.77 12.77 26.50
N ARG A 99 4.72 11.45 26.70
CA ARG A 99 5.61 10.46 26.10
C ARG A 99 4.85 9.17 25.87
N THR A 100 5.34 8.36 24.95
CA THR A 100 4.76 7.06 24.65
C THR A 100 5.84 5.98 24.67
N HIS A 101 5.50 4.82 25.22
CA HIS A 101 6.43 3.69 25.25
C HIS A 101 6.77 3.21 23.81
N PRO A 102 8.05 2.94 23.46
CA PRO A 102 8.45 2.50 22.12
C PRO A 102 7.77 1.22 21.61
N GLN A 103 7.23 0.40 22.50
CA GLN A 103 6.46 -0.81 22.14
C GLN A 103 5.24 -0.49 21.25
N VAL A 104 4.75 0.75 21.25
CA VAL A 104 3.67 1.19 20.35
C VAL A 104 3.99 0.99 18.87
N VAL A 105 5.26 0.87 18.48
CA VAL A 105 5.63 0.48 17.10
C VAL A 105 4.92 -0.81 16.68
N GLN A 106 4.71 -1.78 17.60
CA GLN A 106 3.94 -3.00 17.31
C GLN A 106 2.51 -2.69 16.89
N THR A 107 1.88 -1.70 17.52
CA THR A 107 0.53 -1.23 17.17
C THR A 107 0.51 -0.48 15.84
N LEU A 108 1.49 0.38 15.57
CA LEU A 108 1.61 1.07 14.28
C LEU A 108 1.75 0.06 13.13
N THR A 109 2.63 -0.94 13.29
CA THR A 109 2.83 -2.01 12.30
C THR A 109 1.58 -2.88 12.15
N ALA A 110 0.88 -3.21 13.24
CA ALA A 110 -0.37 -3.97 13.17
C ALA A 110 -1.47 -3.20 12.41
N GLY A 111 -1.42 -1.86 12.42
CA GLY A 111 -2.30 -1.00 11.64
C GLY A 111 -1.87 -0.74 10.20
N GLY A 112 -0.78 -1.36 9.74
CA GLY A 112 -0.27 -1.16 8.39
C GLY A 112 0.37 0.22 8.16
N LEU A 113 0.69 0.97 9.21
CA LEU A 113 1.38 2.25 9.06
C LEU A 113 2.80 2.02 8.58
N ASN A 114 3.23 2.82 7.61
CA ASN A 114 4.59 2.87 7.15
C ASN A 114 5.43 3.65 8.18
N VAL A 115 6.41 2.96 8.77
CA VAL A 115 7.31 3.44 9.83
C VAL A 115 8.76 3.45 9.40
#